data_AF-A0A8J7LIK3-F1
#
_entry.id   AF-A0A8J7LIK3-F1
#
_cell.length_a   1.000
_cell.length_b   1.000
_cell.length_c   1.000
_cell.angle_alpha   90.00
_cell.angle_beta   90.00
_cell.angle_gamma   90.00
#
_symmetry.space_group_name_H-M   'P 1'
#
loop_
_entity.id
_entity.type
_entity.pdbx_description
1 polymer ?
#
loop_
_entity_poly.entity_id
_entity_poly.type
_entity_poly.pdbx_seq_one_letter_code
_entity_poly.pdbx_strand_id
1 'polypeptide(L)'
;MIEVAGFGVKLAGARSALIAIACTAALCLPTAYCKGRDDGAAKAEAARAVANVEALEADAVAAGAAAEERLADALRIDDKEEELIDAIAELPDAAPDPVRVRLGCERLRAQGTPEADLSALCGS
;
A
#
# COMPACT_ATOMS: atom_id res chain seq x y z
N MET A 1 18.03 34.98 41.16
CA MET A 1 18.49 36.38 41.36
C MET A 1 18.74 36.95 39.97
N ILE A 2 17.82 37.75 39.46
CA ILE A 2 18.02 38.54 38.24
C ILE A 2 17.91 39.98 38.72
N GLU A 3 19.05 40.58 39.06
CA GLU A 3 19.17 42.01 39.29
C GLU A 3 19.12 42.70 37.93
N VAL A 4 17.98 43.33 37.62
CA VAL A 4 17.93 44.30 36.53
C VAL A 4 18.33 45.64 37.12
N ALA A 5 19.56 46.04 36.83
CA ALA A 5 20.13 47.32 37.18
C ALA A 5 19.28 48.49 36.63
N GLY A 6 18.99 49.45 37.50
CA GLY A 6 18.97 50.86 37.12
C GLY A 6 17.75 51.40 36.34
N PHE A 7 16.54 51.32 36.90
CA PHE A 7 15.43 52.18 36.48
C PHE A 7 14.86 52.97 37.68
N GLY A 8 15.65 53.93 38.17
CA GLY A 8 15.18 54.97 39.06
C GLY A 8 14.39 56.04 38.28
N VAL A 9 13.20 55.70 37.79
CA VAL A 9 12.33 56.70 37.15
C VAL A 9 11.48 57.36 38.23
N LYS A 10 11.87 58.55 38.66
CA LYS A 10 10.96 59.47 39.34
C LYS A 10 9.96 60.00 38.30
N LEU A 11 8.83 59.30 38.14
CA LEU A 11 7.73 59.74 37.29
C LEU A 11 7.04 60.97 37.88
N ALA A 12 7.54 62.16 37.55
CA ALA A 12 6.82 63.40 37.74
C ALA A 12 6.01 63.70 36.46
N GLY A 13 4.76 63.24 36.42
CA GLY A 13 3.76 63.68 35.44
C GLY A 13 3.31 62.62 34.43
N ALA A 14 2.02 62.70 34.05
CA ALA A 14 1.29 61.73 33.22
C ALA A 14 1.97 61.35 31.89
N ARG A 15 2.76 62.26 31.31
CA ARG A 15 3.50 62.02 30.06
C ARG A 15 4.64 61.00 30.22
N SER A 16 5.32 61.00 31.37
CA SER A 16 6.39 60.03 31.65
C SER A 16 5.85 58.62 31.89
N ALA A 17 4.61 58.50 32.39
CA ALA A 17 3.92 57.23 32.61
C ALA A 17 3.53 56.57 31.28
N LEU A 18 3.04 57.37 30.34
CA LEU A 18 2.72 56.91 29.00
C LEU A 18 3.97 56.39 28.25
N ILE A 19 5.11 57.06 28.40
CA ILE A 19 6.37 56.63 27.76
C ILE A 19 6.85 55.30 28.35
N ALA A 20 6.82 55.13 29.67
CA ALA A 20 7.22 53.88 30.32
C ALA A 20 6.33 52.69 29.92
N ILE A 21 5.01 52.92 29.79
CA ILE A 21 4.06 51.89 29.32
C ILE A 21 4.28 51.59 27.84
N ALA A 22 4.52 52.59 27.00
CA ALA A 22 4.80 52.39 25.58
C ALA A 22 6.08 51.56 25.37
N CYS A 23 7.14 51.83 26.14
CA CYS A 23 8.38 51.05 26.07
C CYS A 23 8.19 49.60 26.52
N THR A 24 7.49 49.36 27.62
CA THR A 24 7.21 47.99 28.10
C THR A 24 6.29 47.22 27.14
N ALA A 25 5.26 47.87 26.59
CA ALA A 25 4.41 47.27 25.56
C ALA A 25 5.21 46.91 24.29
N ALA A 26 6.08 47.81 23.83
CA ALA A 26 6.91 47.59 22.64
C ALA A 26 7.87 46.41 22.80
N LEU A 27 8.36 46.14 24.01
CA LEU A 27 9.24 45.00 24.30
C LEU A 27 8.46 43.68 24.46
N CYS A 28 7.27 43.71 25.08
CA CYS A 28 6.52 42.49 25.40
C CYS A 28 5.69 41.96 24.22
N LEU A 29 5.06 42.84 23.43
CA LEU A 29 4.20 42.45 22.30
C LEU A 29 4.86 41.52 21.25
N PRO A 30 6.08 41.79 20.76
CA PRO A 30 6.71 40.92 19.76
C PRO A 30 7.04 39.54 20.33
N THR A 31 7.44 39.44 21.61
CA THR A 31 7.75 38.15 22.23
C THR A 31 6.52 37.27 22.43
N ALA A 32 5.38 37.87 22.78
CA ALA A 32 4.10 37.16 22.89
C ALA A 32 3.59 36.71 21.50
N TYR A 33 3.78 37.55 20.47
CA TYR A 33 3.39 37.24 19.11
C TYR A 33 4.19 36.07 18.51
N CYS A 34 5.51 36.06 18.69
CA CYS A 34 6.35 34.94 18.21
C CYS A 34 5.99 33.62 18.91
N LYS A 35 5.84 33.62 20.25
CA LYS A 35 5.42 32.41 20.98
C LYS A 35 4.07 31.87 20.53
N GLY A 36 3.06 32.74 20.34
CA GLY A 36 1.75 32.29 19.87
C GLY A 36 1.78 31.68 18.46
N ARG A 37 2.67 32.18 17.59
CA ARG A 37 2.88 31.61 16.25
C ARG A 37 3.56 30.24 16.31
N ASP A 38 4.57 30.10 17.14
CA ASP A 38 5.30 28.84 17.31
C ASP A 38 4.40 27.75 17.96
N ASP A 39 3.64 28.12 18.98
CA ASP A 39 2.66 27.23 19.62
C ASP A 39 1.56 26.80 18.64
N GLY A 40 1.12 27.71 17.75
CA GLY A 40 0.18 27.41 16.69
C GLY A 40 0.75 26.44 15.65
N ALA A 41 2.01 26.65 15.25
CA ALA A 41 2.72 25.75 14.34
C ALA A 41 2.93 24.36 14.95
N ALA A 42 3.34 24.29 16.22
CA ALA A 42 3.52 23.03 16.93
C ALA A 42 2.21 22.23 17.05
N LYS A 43 1.08 22.90 17.32
CA LYS A 43 -0.24 22.25 17.34
C LYS A 43 -0.67 21.77 15.96
N ALA A 44 -0.41 22.55 14.91
CA ALA A 44 -0.73 22.16 13.54
C ALA A 44 0.12 20.96 13.08
N GLU A 45 1.40 20.91 13.46
CA GLU A 45 2.30 19.79 13.18
C GLU A 45 1.88 18.54 13.95
N ALA A 46 1.53 18.66 15.22
CA ALA A 46 0.99 17.55 16.01
C ALA A 46 -0.31 17.00 15.39
N ALA A 47 -1.22 17.86 14.95
CA ALA A 47 -2.45 17.43 14.27
C ALA A 47 -2.17 16.69 12.94
N ARG A 48 -1.17 17.15 12.17
CA ARG A 48 -0.73 16.46 10.95
C ARG A 48 -0.07 15.12 11.24
N ALA A 49 0.74 15.03 12.30
CA ALA A 49 1.37 13.78 12.70
C ALA A 49 0.32 12.71 13.05
N VAL A 50 -0.73 13.08 13.80
CA VAL A 50 -1.85 12.17 14.10
C VAL A 50 -2.57 11.72 12.82
N ALA A 51 -2.93 12.66 11.94
CA ALA A 51 -3.59 12.33 10.68
C ALA A 51 -2.75 11.42 9.78
N ASN A 52 -1.42 11.60 9.77
CA ASN A 52 -0.50 10.74 9.02
C ASN A 52 -0.44 9.33 9.61
N VAL A 53 -0.48 9.18 10.94
CA VAL A 53 -0.51 7.85 11.59
C VAL A 53 -1.79 7.11 11.21
N GLU A 54 -2.95 7.76 11.28
CA GLU A 54 -4.23 7.14 10.87
C GLU A 54 -4.21 6.70 9.39
N ALA A 55 -3.63 7.53 8.51
CA ALA A 55 -3.48 7.18 7.10
C ALA A 55 -2.53 5.99 6.89
N LEU A 56 -1.41 5.94 7.63
CA LEU A 56 -0.46 4.82 7.57
C LEU A 56 -1.05 3.53 8.12
N GLU A 57 -1.86 3.59 9.17
CA GLU A 57 -2.57 2.42 9.71
C GLU A 57 -3.58 1.87 8.70
N ALA A 58 -4.36 2.73 8.05
CA ALA A 58 -5.30 2.31 7.02
C ALA A 58 -4.59 1.67 5.82
N ASP A 59 -3.48 2.25 5.37
CA ASP A 59 -2.66 1.69 4.28
C ASP A 59 -2.03 0.36 4.68
N ALA A 60 -1.52 0.23 5.90
CA ALA A 60 -0.97 -1.02 6.42
C ALA A 60 -2.00 -2.15 6.49
N VAL A 61 -3.24 -1.85 6.90
CA VAL A 61 -4.34 -2.83 6.92
C VAL A 61 -4.70 -3.26 5.51
N ALA A 62 -4.82 -2.33 4.56
CA ALA A 62 -5.10 -2.65 3.17
C ALA A 62 -3.98 -3.48 2.51
N ALA A 63 -2.72 -3.10 2.76
CA ALA A 63 -1.55 -3.84 2.28
C ALA A 63 -1.46 -5.24 2.89
N GLY A 64 -1.78 -5.39 4.18
CA GLY A 64 -1.87 -6.68 4.87
C GLY A 64 -2.91 -7.59 4.24
N ALA A 65 -4.14 -7.10 4.05
CA ALA A 65 -5.22 -7.86 3.42
C ALA A 65 -4.88 -8.28 1.98
N ALA A 66 -4.28 -7.39 1.19
CA ALA A 66 -3.84 -7.71 -0.17
C ALA A 66 -2.72 -8.77 -0.19
N ALA A 67 -1.82 -8.76 0.80
CA ALA A 67 -0.76 -9.76 0.92
C ALA A 67 -1.34 -11.14 1.30
N GLU A 68 -2.30 -11.18 2.23
CA GLU A 68 -3.02 -12.41 2.60
C GLU A 68 -3.80 -12.99 1.41
N GLU A 69 -4.50 -12.14 0.64
CA GLU A 69 -5.23 -12.58 -0.56
C GLU A 69 -4.29 -13.16 -1.62
N ARG A 70 -3.13 -12.52 -1.88
CA ARG A 70 -2.12 -13.03 -2.81
C ARG A 70 -1.53 -14.36 -2.35
N LEU A 71 -1.28 -14.53 -1.06
CA LEU A 71 -0.82 -15.79 -0.50
C LEU A 71 -1.87 -16.89 -0.69
N ALA A 72 -3.13 -16.61 -0.36
CA ALA A 72 -4.23 -17.56 -0.52
C ALA A 72 -4.48 -17.93 -1.99
N ASP A 73 -4.32 -16.98 -2.91
CA ASP A 73 -4.46 -17.25 -4.34
C ASP A 73 -3.30 -18.12 -4.86
N ALA A 74 -2.06 -17.82 -4.45
CA ALA A 74 -0.90 -18.64 -4.80
C ALA A 74 -1.04 -20.09 -4.34
N LEU A 75 -1.47 -20.31 -3.08
CA LEU A 75 -1.74 -21.65 -2.56
C LEU A 75 -2.84 -22.37 -3.35
N ARG A 76 -3.92 -21.66 -3.69
CA ARG A 76 -5.01 -22.25 -4.48
C ARG A 76 -4.60 -22.62 -5.90
N ILE A 77 -3.64 -21.89 -6.48
CA ILE A 77 -3.08 -22.22 -7.79
C ILE A 77 -2.21 -23.47 -7.67
N ASP A 78 -1.32 -23.52 -6.66
CA ASP A 78 -0.45 -24.67 -6.38
C ASP A 78 -1.26 -25.95 -6.16
N ASP A 79 -2.29 -25.90 -5.31
CA ASP A 79 -3.20 -27.04 -5.06
C ASP A 79 -3.86 -27.52 -6.36
N LYS A 80 -4.30 -26.60 -7.23
CA LYS A 80 -4.91 -26.95 -8.52
C LYS A 80 -3.90 -27.52 -9.51
N GLU A 81 -2.67 -27.02 -9.50
CA GLU A 81 -1.61 -27.57 -10.34
C GLU A 81 -1.29 -29.00 -9.91
N GLU A 82 -1.20 -29.26 -8.60
CA GLU A 82 -1.03 -30.62 -8.06
C GLU A 82 -2.20 -31.53 -8.43
N GLU A 83 -3.46 -31.08 -8.23
CA GLU A 83 -4.65 -31.84 -8.63
C GLU A 83 -4.65 -32.18 -10.14
N LEU A 84 -4.21 -31.25 -10.99
CA LEU A 84 -4.11 -31.48 -12.44
C LEU A 84 -2.98 -32.44 -12.79
N ILE A 85 -1.83 -32.34 -12.13
CA ILE A 85 -0.70 -33.25 -12.33
C ILE A 85 -1.11 -34.66 -11.92
N ASP A 86 -1.74 -34.82 -10.77
CA ASP A 86 -2.22 -36.11 -10.28
C ASP A 86 -3.28 -36.69 -11.20
N ALA A 87 -4.24 -35.88 -11.65
CA ALA A 87 -5.23 -36.30 -12.63
C ALA A 87 -4.57 -36.78 -13.92
N ILE A 88 -3.55 -36.07 -14.44
CA ILE A 88 -2.81 -36.48 -15.63
C ILE A 88 -1.99 -37.75 -15.37
N ALA A 89 -1.37 -37.89 -14.20
CA ALA A 89 -0.57 -39.07 -13.84
C ALA A 89 -1.44 -40.32 -13.69
N GLU A 90 -2.70 -40.16 -13.29
CA GLU A 90 -3.68 -41.25 -13.21
C GLU A 90 -4.28 -41.62 -14.58
N LEU A 91 -4.11 -40.77 -15.61
CA LEU A 91 -4.44 -41.19 -16.98
C LEU A 91 -3.47 -42.30 -17.41
N PRO A 92 -3.97 -43.43 -17.93
CA PRO A 92 -3.11 -44.47 -18.46
C PRO A 92 -2.36 -43.94 -19.69
N ASP A 93 -1.03 -43.77 -19.56
CA ASP A 93 -0.09 -43.39 -20.63
C ASP A 93 -0.26 -44.21 -21.93
N ALA A 94 -0.82 -45.41 -21.81
CA ALA A 94 -0.93 -46.39 -22.89
C ALA A 94 -2.13 -46.16 -23.85
N ALA A 95 -3.11 -45.32 -23.50
CA ALA A 95 -4.32 -45.15 -24.31
C ALA A 95 -4.30 -43.82 -25.08
N PRO A 96 -4.07 -43.81 -26.41
CA PRO A 96 -4.19 -42.59 -27.18
C PRO A 96 -5.65 -42.10 -27.14
N ASP A 97 -5.81 -40.80 -26.88
CA ASP A 97 -7.13 -40.14 -26.83
C ASP A 97 -7.94 -40.47 -28.11
N PRO A 98 -9.20 -40.93 -27.97
CA PRO A 98 -9.99 -41.43 -29.11
C PRO A 98 -10.30 -40.33 -30.14
N VAL A 99 -10.37 -39.06 -29.72
CA VAL A 99 -10.56 -37.92 -30.63
C VAL A 99 -9.28 -37.66 -31.43
N ARG A 100 -8.12 -37.73 -30.78
CA ARG A 100 -6.81 -37.65 -31.47
C ARG A 100 -6.62 -38.79 -32.46
N VAL A 101 -7.00 -40.02 -32.09
CA VAL A 101 -6.96 -41.19 -32.98
C VAL A 101 -7.83 -40.94 -34.20
N ARG A 102 -9.10 -40.55 -34.01
CA ARG A 102 -10.04 -40.28 -35.11
C ARG A 102 -9.51 -39.21 -36.09
N LEU A 103 -9.00 -38.10 -35.57
CA LEU A 103 -8.44 -37.02 -36.40
C LEU A 103 -7.19 -37.46 -37.16
N GLY A 104 -6.32 -38.26 -36.54
CA GLY A 104 -5.17 -38.87 -37.20
C GLY A 104 -5.59 -39.77 -38.37
N CYS A 105 -6.60 -40.60 -38.15
CA CYS A 105 -7.17 -41.49 -39.17
C CYS A 105 -7.81 -40.72 -40.33
N GLU A 106 -8.56 -39.64 -40.06
CA GLU A 106 -9.11 -38.78 -41.12
C GLU A 106 -8.01 -38.15 -41.98
N ARG A 107 -6.92 -37.68 -41.37
CA ARG A 107 -5.78 -37.10 -42.09
C ARG A 107 -5.05 -38.13 -42.94
N LEU A 108 -4.87 -39.35 -42.46
CA LEU A 108 -4.24 -40.43 -43.22
C LEU A 108 -5.13 -40.88 -44.40
N ARG A 109 -6.45 -40.98 -44.21
CA ARG A 109 -7.39 -41.23 -45.32
C ARG A 109 -7.32 -40.12 -46.38
N ALA A 110 -7.25 -38.86 -45.97
CA ALA A 110 -7.11 -37.72 -46.89
C ALA A 110 -5.78 -37.73 -47.66
N GLN A 111 -4.73 -38.36 -47.13
CA GLN A 111 -3.43 -38.54 -47.79
C GLN A 111 -3.41 -39.77 -48.73
N GLY A 112 -4.50 -40.51 -48.83
CA GLY A 112 -4.60 -41.71 -49.68
C GLY A 112 -3.97 -42.96 -49.07
N THR A 113 -3.74 -43.00 -47.74
CA THR A 113 -3.28 -44.23 -47.07
C THR A 113 -4.34 -45.32 -47.22
N PRO A 114 -3.98 -46.52 -47.70
CA PRO A 114 -4.94 -47.60 -47.94
C PRO A 114 -5.53 -48.12 -46.63
N GLU A 115 -6.81 -48.48 -46.63
CA GLU A 115 -7.54 -48.94 -45.42
C GLU A 115 -6.92 -50.16 -44.75
N ALA A 116 -6.23 -51.01 -45.51
CA ALA A 116 -5.48 -52.16 -44.97
C ALA A 116 -4.45 -51.72 -43.92
N ASP A 117 -3.78 -50.59 -44.16
CA ASP A 117 -2.73 -50.05 -43.28
C ASP A 117 -3.30 -49.24 -42.10
N LEU A 118 -4.58 -48.85 -42.16
CA LEU A 118 -5.26 -48.08 -41.12
C LEU A 118 -5.97 -48.97 -40.07
N SER A 119 -6.25 -50.23 -40.41
CA SER A 119 -7.12 -51.12 -39.64
C SER A 119 -6.67 -51.40 -38.19
N ALA A 120 -5.38 -51.34 -37.89
CA ALA A 120 -4.83 -51.67 -36.57
C ALA A 120 -5.05 -50.59 -35.49
N LEU A 121 -5.25 -49.33 -35.89
CA LEU A 121 -5.41 -48.18 -34.96
C LEU A 121 -6.70 -47.40 -35.20
N CYS A 122 -7.26 -47.48 -36.42
CA CYS A 122 -8.46 -46.75 -36.82
C CYS A 122 -9.71 -47.65 -36.87
N GLY A 123 -9.62 -48.88 -36.35
CA GLY A 123 -10.61 -49.95 -36.50
C GLY A 123 -11.60 -50.07 -35.36
N SER A 124 -12.58 -49.15 -35.30
CA SER A 124 -14.03 -49.44 -35.16
C SER A 124 -14.82 -48.17 -35.46
#